data_AF-A0A965PQR5-F1
#
_entry.id   AF-A0A965PQR5-F1
#
_cell.length_a   1.000
_cell.length_b   1.000
_cell.length_c   1.000
_cell.angle_alpha   90.00
_cell.angle_beta   90.00
_cell.angle_gamma   90.00
#
_symmetry.space_group_name_H-M   'P 1'
#
loop_
_entity.id
_entity.type
_entity.pdbx_description
1 polymer ?
#
loop_
_entity_poly.entity_id
_entity_poly.type
_entity_poly.pdbx_seq_one_letter_code
_entity_poly.pdbx_strand_id
1 'polypeptide(L)'
;MRVTLEMDDDTFDVIMVKALSDHIRYCYTDIYFNEEDVQWNEKLKEALWVVFDYFAGEEKVKELKSLIEAENENQTLPSAE
;
A
#
# COMPACT_ATOMS: atom_id res chain seq x y z
N MET A 1 -8.90 -31.20 5.53
CA MET A 1 -7.96 -30.79 6.58
C MET A 1 -8.18 -29.30 6.80
N ARG A 2 -8.78 -28.89 7.93
CA ARG A 2 -8.88 -27.46 8.29
C ARG A 2 -7.61 -27.14 9.09
N VAL A 3 -6.83 -26.20 8.58
CA VAL A 3 -5.71 -25.61 9.32
C VAL A 3 -6.29 -24.42 10.06
N THR A 4 -6.42 -24.55 11.38
CA THR A 4 -6.70 -23.42 12.26
C THR A 4 -5.35 -22.81 12.61
N LEU A 5 -5.07 -21.63 12.07
CA LEU A 5 -3.93 -20.82 12.51
C LEU A 5 -4.42 -20.04 13.73
N GLU A 6 -4.00 -20.46 14.92
CA GLU A 6 -4.06 -19.63 16.11
C GLU A 6 -2.89 -18.66 16.02
N MET A 7 -3.19 -17.41 15.72
CA MET A 7 -2.25 -16.29 15.76
C MET A 7 -2.73 -15.34 16.85
N ASP A 8 -1.82 -14.85 17.67
CA ASP A 8 -2.13 -13.73 18.54
C ASP A 8 -2.44 -12.47 17.70
N ASP A 9 -3.26 -11.59 18.27
CA ASP A 9 -3.76 -10.39 17.59
C ASP A 9 -2.59 -9.50 17.12
N ASP A 10 -1.49 -9.46 17.87
CA ASP A 10 -0.28 -8.70 17.52
C ASP A 10 0.41 -9.23 16.25
N THR A 11 0.53 -10.56 16.09
CA THR A 11 1.11 -11.17 14.88
C THR A 11 0.17 -11.00 13.68
N PHE A 12 -1.15 -11.04 13.90
CA PHE A 12 -2.13 -10.75 12.85
C PHE A 12 -2.00 -9.32 12.34
N ASP A 13 -1.91 -8.34 13.25
CA ASP A 13 -1.76 -6.93 12.89
C ASP A 13 -0.45 -6.69 12.14
N VAL A 14 0.67 -7.27 12.56
CA VAL A 14 1.96 -7.13 11.86
C VAL A 14 1.90 -7.67 10.42
N ILE A 15 1.28 -8.84 10.21
CA ILE A 15 1.14 -9.43 8.87
C ILE A 15 0.16 -8.62 8.01
N MET A 16 -0.95 -8.16 8.60
CA MET A 16 -1.94 -7.30 7.95
C MET A 16 -1.33 -5.96 7.51
N VAL A 17 -0.61 -5.28 8.39
CA VAL A 17 0.07 -4.01 8.11
C VAL A 17 1.08 -4.19 6.98
N LYS A 18 1.86 -5.28 6.98
CA LYS A 18 2.80 -5.57 5.89
C LYS A 18 2.08 -5.80 4.55
N ALA A 19 1.06 -6.66 4.54
CA ALA A 19 0.32 -6.97 3.31
C ALA A 19 -0.39 -5.73 2.73
N LEU A 20 -0.97 -4.90 3.59
CA LEU A 20 -1.58 -3.63 3.20
C LEU A 20 -0.55 -2.65 2.65
N SER A 21 0.61 -2.52 3.29
CA SER A 21 1.70 -1.66 2.83
C SER A 21 2.20 -2.07 1.44
N ASP A 22 2.42 -3.37 1.22
CA ASP A 22 2.88 -3.88 -0.08
C ASP A 22 1.82 -3.66 -1.17
N HIS A 23 0.55 -3.86 -0.85
CA HIS A 23 -0.54 -3.66 -1.80
C HIS A 23 -0.77 -2.19 -2.15
N ILE A 24 -0.70 -1.29 -1.16
CA ILE A 24 -0.76 0.16 -1.38
C ILE A 24 0.38 0.57 -2.31
N ARG A 25 1.63 0.20 -2.01
CA ARG A 25 2.77 0.54 -2.88
C ARG A 25 2.56 0.04 -4.30
N TYR A 26 2.08 -1.19 -4.47
CA TYR A 26 1.77 -1.74 -5.78
C TYR A 26 0.72 -0.93 -6.56
N CYS A 27 -0.37 -0.51 -5.90
CA CYS A 27 -1.41 0.34 -6.52
C CYS A 27 -0.92 1.73 -6.96
N TYR A 28 0.23 2.17 -6.46
CA TYR A 28 0.87 3.43 -6.82
C TYR A 28 2.05 3.25 -7.79
N THR A 29 2.38 2.02 -8.20
CA THR A 29 3.27 1.75 -9.33
C THR A 29 2.44 1.60 -10.60
N ASP A 30 2.80 2.31 -11.67
CA ASP A 30 2.06 2.50 -12.94
C ASP A 30 1.72 1.22 -13.76
N ILE A 31 1.86 0.03 -13.18
CA ILE A 31 1.85 -1.24 -13.92
C ILE A 31 0.43 -1.77 -14.21
N TYR A 32 -0.65 -1.21 -13.62
CA TYR A 32 -1.95 -1.89 -13.68
C TYR A 32 -3.22 -1.09 -14.02
N PHE A 33 -3.12 0.18 -14.42
CA PHE A 33 -4.35 0.97 -14.60
C PHE A 33 -4.49 1.54 -16.01
N ASN A 34 -5.30 0.86 -16.83
CA ASN A 34 -5.90 1.44 -18.02
C ASN A 34 -6.73 2.68 -17.63
N GLU A 35 -6.66 3.73 -18.45
CA GLU A 35 -7.24 5.06 -18.18
C GLU A 35 -8.78 5.06 -17.97
N GLU A 36 -9.49 3.99 -18.34
CA GLU A 36 -10.95 3.90 -18.18
C GLU A 36 -11.43 3.66 -16.73
N ASP A 37 -10.54 3.24 -15.80
CA ASP A 37 -10.90 2.90 -14.41
C ASP A 37 -10.40 3.91 -13.34
N VAL A 38 -9.83 5.05 -13.76
CA VAL A 38 -9.12 6.01 -12.88
C VAL A 38 -9.95 6.46 -11.67
N GLN A 39 -11.27 6.64 -11.82
CA GLN A 39 -12.12 7.10 -10.72
C GLN A 39 -12.37 6.02 -9.65
N TRP A 40 -12.43 4.74 -10.05
CA TRP A 40 -12.49 3.62 -9.10
C TRP A 40 -11.15 3.44 -8.38
N ASN A 41 -10.05 3.73 -9.06
CA ASN A 41 -8.71 3.60 -8.51
C ASN A 41 -8.45 4.61 -7.39
N GLU A 42 -8.89 5.86 -7.54
CA GLU A 42 -8.72 6.86 -6.48
C GLU A 42 -9.54 6.51 -5.22
N LYS A 43 -10.78 6.06 -5.38
CA LYS A 43 -11.59 5.60 -4.23
C LYS A 43 -11.02 4.36 -3.55
N LEU A 44 -10.47 3.43 -4.34
CA LEU A 44 -9.80 2.24 -3.82
C LEU A 44 -8.54 2.62 -3.03
N LYS A 45 -7.72 3.54 -3.55
CA LYS A 45 -6.54 4.07 -2.87
C LYS A 45 -6.92 4.73 -1.54
N GLU A 46 -7.95 5.58 -1.53
CA GLU A 46 -8.47 6.19 -0.30
C GLU A 46 -8.91 5.13 0.72
N ALA A 47 -9.67 4.11 0.29
CA ALA A 47 -10.12 3.03 1.16
C ALA A 47 -8.95 2.23 1.76
N LEU A 48 -7.92 1.94 0.96
CA LEU A 48 -6.72 1.23 1.43
C LEU A 48 -5.97 2.06 2.50
N TRP A 49 -5.88 3.38 2.32
CA TRP A 49 -5.28 4.26 3.33
C TRP A 49 -6.07 4.30 4.63
N VAL A 50 -7.40 4.33 4.59
CA VAL A 50 -8.24 4.28 5.80
C VAL A 50 -8.03 2.98 6.56
N VAL A 51 -7.99 1.85 5.87
CA VAL A 51 -7.75 0.54 6.50
C VAL A 51 -6.33 0.46 7.05
N PHE A 52 -5.34 0.95 6.32
CA PHE A 52 -3.95 0.95 6.79
C PHE A 52 -3.75 1.85 8.02
N ASP A 53 -4.35 3.05 8.05
CA ASP A 53 -4.31 3.93 9.22
C ASP A 53 -4.94 3.28 10.46
N TYR A 54 -6.05 2.55 10.29
CA TYR A 54 -6.69 1.82 11.38
C TYR A 54 -5.77 0.78 12.04
N PHE A 55 -4.99 0.04 11.24
CA PHE A 55 -4.10 -1.02 11.77
C PHE A 55 -2.70 -0.52 12.13
N ALA A 56 -2.14 0.43 11.37
CA ALA A 56 -0.73 0.84 11.49
C ALA A 56 -0.55 2.19 12.21
N GLY A 57 -1.59 3.03 12.25
CA GLY A 57 -1.57 4.37 12.81
C GLY A 57 -0.91 5.44 11.91
N GLU A 58 -1.14 6.69 12.28
CA GLU A 58 -0.79 7.88 11.49
C GLU A 58 0.73 7.99 11.19
N GLU A 59 1.59 7.56 12.12
CA GLU A 59 3.05 7.58 11.93
C GLU A 59 3.46 6.68 10.76
N LYS A 60 2.93 5.46 10.69
CA LYS A 60 3.20 4.52 9.60
C LYS A 60 2.60 4.97 8.28
N VAL A 61 1.44 5.64 8.31
CA VAL A 61 0.88 6.29 7.11
C VAL A 61 1.84 7.33 6.54
N LYS A 62 2.43 8.18 7.39
CA LYS A 62 3.40 9.21 6.96
C LYS A 62 4.66 8.58 6.38
N GLU A 63 5.24 7.60 7.06
CA GLU A 63 6.41 6.86 6.57
C GLU A 63 6.16 6.26 5.18
N LEU A 64 5.02 5.58 4.99
CA LEU A 64 4.70 4.92 3.74
C LEU A 64 4.45 5.90 2.58
N LYS A 65 3.80 7.03 2.86
CA LYS A 65 3.60 8.10 1.86
C LYS A 65 4.94 8.67 1.38
N SER A 66 5.84 8.99 2.30
CA SER A 66 7.18 9.49 1.95
C SER A 66 8.00 8.47 1.16
N LEU A 67 7.86 7.17 1.45
CA LEU A 67 8.49 6.11 0.67
C LEU A 67 7.95 6.05 -0.77
N ILE A 68 6.63 6.12 -0.95
CA ILE A 68 6.00 6.12 -2.29
C ILE A 68 6.40 7.36 -3.09
N GLU A 69 6.44 8.53 -2.46
CA GLU A 69 6.93 9.77 -3.09
C GLU A 69 8.38 9.62 -3.57
N ALA A 70 9.27 9.13 -2.71
CA ALA A 70 10.67 8.89 -3.06
C ALA A 70 10.86 7.80 -4.14
N GLU A 71 10.01 6.77 -4.15
CA GLU A 71 10.01 5.72 -5.18
C GLU A 71 9.58 6.27 -6.54
N ASN A 72 8.56 7.12 -6.57
CA ASN A 72 8.06 7.75 -7.79
C ASN A 72 9.05 8.80 -8.34
N GLU A 73 9.69 9.60 -7.47
CA GLU A 73 10.72 10.56 -7.89
C GLU A 73 11.91 9.86 -8.56
N ASN A 74 12.34 8.71 -8.03
CA ASN A 74 13.42 7.90 -8.61
C ASN A 74 13.03 7.20 -9.93
N GLN A 75 11.74 7.00 -10.21
CA GLN A 75 11.26 6.46 -11.49
C GLN A 75 11.13 7.54 -12.58
N THR A 76 11.01 8.81 -12.22
CA THR A 76 10.89 9.95 -13.15
C THR A 76 12.22 10.53 -13.67
N LEU A 77 13.38 10.08 -13.21
CA LEU A 77 14.66 10.49 -13.81
C LEU A 77 14.89 9.69 -15.11
N PRO A 78 14.83 10.30 -16.30
CA PRO A 78 15.28 9.62 -17.51
C PRO A 78 16.77 9.31 -17.33
N SER A 79 17.16 8.08 -17.62
CA SER A 79 18.56 7.73 -17.86
C SER A 79 19.10 8.70 -18.91
N ALA A 80 19.88 9.68 -18.48
CA ALA A 80 20.58 10.59 -19.36
C ALA A 80 21.72 9.81 -20.01
N GLU A 81 21.42 9.19 -21.16
CA GLU A 81 22.41 8.79 -22.16
C GLU A 81 22.53 9.86 -23.24
#